data_AF-A0A546X6C9-F1
#
_entry.id   AF-A0A546X6C9-F1
#
_cell.length_a   1.000
_cell.length_b   1.000
_cell.length_c   1.000
_cell.angle_alpha   90.00
_cell.angle_beta   90.00
_cell.angle_gamma   90.00
#
_symmetry.space_group_name_H-M   'P 1'
#
loop_
_entity.id
_entity.type
_entity.pdbx_description
1 polymer ?
#
loop_
_entity_poly.entity_id
_entity_poly.type
_entity_poly.pdbx_seq_one_letter_code
_entity_poly.pdbx_strand_id
1 'polypeptide(L)'
;MRYSIRRFIRERSGASAVEFALVAPVFLLLLFGMIEFARLFWATHALHETAIATARCMGIPQIQCEDGGAYSSENAIAFAKSKAAGWLIQLDPTAITLDRSASCNGLEGLSKARIEYEFTTVVPNLLTSLAGGTQLKAEACYTNY
;
A
#
# COMPACT_ATOMS: atom_id res chain seq x y z
N MET A 1 11.27 52.43 28.21
CA MET A 1 10.81 51.22 27.47
C MET A 1 10.17 51.54 26.10
N ARG A 2 10.62 52.58 25.36
CA ARG A 2 10.04 52.97 24.03
C ARG A 2 10.98 52.71 22.83
N TYR A 3 12.20 52.21 23.07
CA TYR A 3 13.20 52.00 22.02
C TYR A 3 13.12 50.62 21.35
N SER A 4 12.59 49.59 22.03
CA SER A 4 12.56 48.22 21.51
C SER A 4 11.59 48.00 20.35
N ILE A 5 10.46 48.73 20.31
CA ILE A 5 9.43 48.55 19.27
C ILE A 5 9.90 49.11 17.91
N ARG A 6 10.64 50.24 17.90
CA ARG A 6 11.18 50.83 16.67
C ARG A 6 12.29 49.97 16.04
N ARG A 7 13.00 49.17 16.85
CA ARG A 7 14.02 48.23 16.38
C ARG A 7 13.37 47.03 15.69
N PHE A 8 12.32 46.47 16.31
CA PHE A 8 11.52 45.37 15.75
C PHE A 8 10.89 45.73 14.39
N ILE A 9 10.40 46.96 14.23
CA ILE A 9 9.79 47.43 12.96
C ILE A 9 10.86 47.67 11.86
N ARG A 10 12.12 47.90 12.22
CA ARG A 10 13.23 48.15 11.27
C ARG A 10 14.01 46.88 10.91
N GLU A 11 13.70 45.75 11.55
CA GLU A 11 14.38 44.47 11.35
C GLU A 11 13.77 43.72 10.14
N ARG A 12 14.50 43.71 9.02
CA ARG A 12 14.08 43.01 7.78
C ARG A 12 14.05 41.48 7.91
N SER A 13 14.68 40.92 8.94
CA SER A 13 14.67 39.48 9.22
C SER A 13 13.27 38.95 9.53
N GLY A 14 12.36 39.77 10.07
CA GLY A 14 10.97 39.40 10.30
C GLY A 14 10.16 39.26 9.01
N ALA A 15 10.47 40.03 7.96
CA ALA A 15 9.77 39.96 6.69
C ALA A 15 9.99 38.62 5.98
N SER A 16 11.24 38.13 5.95
CA SER A 16 11.55 36.80 5.38
C SER A 16 10.89 35.65 6.16
N ALA A 17 10.73 35.78 7.48
CA ALA A 17 9.99 34.81 8.28
C ALA A 17 8.50 34.76 7.92
N VAL A 18 7.90 35.93 7.63
CA VAL A 18 6.49 36.02 7.19
C VAL A 18 6.32 35.47 5.76
N GLU A 19 7.24 35.78 4.85
CA GLU A 19 7.23 35.22 3.48
C GLU A 19 7.31 33.68 3.50
N PHE A 20 8.19 33.11 4.34
CA PHE A 20 8.27 31.67 4.52
C PHE A 20 6.98 31.10 5.12
N ALA A 21 6.38 31.77 6.11
CA ALA A 21 5.14 31.31 6.73
C ALA A 21 3.95 31.26 5.74
N LEU A 22 3.97 32.05 4.67
CA LEU A 22 2.94 32.02 3.62
C LEU A 22 3.16 30.88 2.62
N VAL A 23 4.40 30.55 2.28
CA VAL A 23 4.73 29.51 1.29
C VAL A 23 4.80 28.11 1.92
N ALA A 24 5.33 28.02 3.15
CA ALA A 24 5.56 26.75 3.83
C ALA A 24 4.32 25.85 3.94
N PRO A 25 3.10 26.35 4.24
CA PRO A 25 1.92 25.49 4.31
C PRO A 25 1.62 24.78 2.99
N VAL A 26 1.68 25.49 1.86
CA VAL A 26 1.42 24.91 0.53
C VAL A 26 2.52 23.94 0.15
N PHE A 27 3.78 24.29 0.41
CA PHE A 27 4.93 23.43 0.15
C PHE A 27 4.83 22.11 0.94
N LEU A 28 4.52 22.17 2.24
CA LEU A 28 4.38 20.99 3.08
C LEU A 28 3.18 20.13 2.65
N LEU A 29 2.06 20.75 2.28
CA LEU A 29 0.91 20.00 1.74
C LEU A 29 1.28 19.21 0.48
N LEU A 30 1.99 19.83 -0.46
CA LEU A 30 2.45 19.16 -1.68
C LEU A 30 3.47 18.06 -1.36
N LEU A 31 4.43 18.33 -0.46
CA LEU A 31 5.44 17.38 -0.05
C LEU A 31 4.82 16.12 0.57
N PHE A 32 3.97 16.29 1.59
CA PHE A 32 3.29 15.16 2.23
C PHE A 32 2.31 14.47 1.28
N GLY A 33 1.61 15.22 0.42
CA GLY A 33 0.75 14.66 -0.61
C GLY A 33 1.51 13.74 -1.57
N MET A 34 2.68 14.16 -2.04
CA MET A 34 3.53 13.34 -2.92
C MET A 34 4.06 12.09 -2.21
N ILE A 35 4.50 12.22 -0.95
CA ILE A 35 5.00 11.08 -0.16
C ILE A 35 3.89 10.05 0.05
N GLU A 36 2.71 10.49 0.47
CA GLU A 36 1.59 9.60 0.75
C GLU A 36 1.06 8.94 -0.53
N PHE A 37 1.01 9.69 -1.63
CA PHE A 37 0.66 9.12 -2.93
C PHE A 37 1.66 8.07 -3.41
N ALA A 38 2.97 8.34 -3.29
CA ALA A 38 4.00 7.38 -3.64
C ALA A 38 3.91 6.10 -2.80
N ARG A 39 3.66 6.24 -1.50
CA ARG A 39 3.46 5.09 -0.58
C ARG A 39 2.21 4.28 -0.94
N LEU A 40 1.10 4.94 -1.26
CA LEU A 40 -0.15 4.28 -1.68
C LEU A 40 0.07 3.49 -2.98
N PHE A 41 0.72 4.11 -3.96
CA PHE A 41 1.03 3.48 -5.24
C PHE A 41 1.98 2.28 -5.07
N TRP A 42 3.03 2.45 -4.26
CA TRP A 42 3.94 1.36 -3.89
C TRP A 42 3.20 0.19 -3.26
N ALA A 43 2.33 0.45 -2.27
CA ALA A 43 1.55 -0.59 -1.61
C ALA A 43 0.63 -1.34 -2.59
N THR A 44 -0.04 -0.60 -3.48
CA THR A 44 -0.91 -1.18 -4.51
C THR A 44 -0.12 -2.13 -5.42
N HIS A 45 1.06 -1.70 -5.89
CA HIS A 45 1.92 -2.54 -6.72
C HIS A 45 2.42 -3.79 -5.99
N ALA A 46 2.90 -3.63 -4.77
CA ALA A 46 3.38 -4.74 -3.96
C ALA A 46 2.28 -5.79 -3.69
N LEU A 47 1.04 -5.36 -3.45
CA LEU A 47 -0.10 -6.26 -3.26
C LEU A 47 -0.43 -7.04 -4.54
N HIS A 48 -0.42 -6.38 -5.71
CA HIS A 48 -0.63 -7.06 -6.99
C HIS A 48 0.46 -8.09 -7.30
N GLU A 49 1.74 -7.72 -7.14
CA GLU A 49 2.85 -8.65 -7.32
C GLU A 49 2.78 -9.85 -6.37
N THR A 50 2.35 -9.61 -5.12
CA THR A 50 2.13 -10.67 -4.14
C THR A 50 1.00 -11.59 -4.58
N ALA A 51 -0.16 -11.04 -4.96
CA ALA A 51 -1.30 -11.82 -5.42
C ALA A 51 -0.96 -12.68 -6.65
N ILE A 52 -0.25 -12.11 -7.64
CA ILE A 52 0.19 -12.82 -8.85
C ILE A 52 1.12 -13.98 -8.49
N ALA A 53 2.12 -13.72 -7.64
CA ALA A 53 3.05 -14.74 -7.20
C ALA A 53 2.34 -15.86 -6.44
N THR A 54 1.41 -15.53 -5.54
CA THR A 54 0.63 -16.51 -4.78
C THR A 54 -0.29 -17.33 -5.68
N ALA A 55 -1.01 -16.69 -6.61
CA ALA A 55 -1.85 -17.40 -7.59
C ALA A 55 -1.04 -18.42 -8.40
N ARG A 56 0.15 -18.02 -8.86
CA ARG A 56 1.08 -18.92 -9.56
C ARG A 56 1.58 -20.07 -8.68
N CYS A 57 1.95 -19.77 -7.43
CA CYS A 57 2.44 -20.76 -6.48
C CYS A 57 1.39 -21.83 -6.15
N MET A 58 0.10 -21.46 -6.19
CA MET A 58 -1.01 -22.41 -6.07
C MET A 58 -1.23 -23.19 -7.36
N GLY A 59 -1.33 -22.51 -8.51
CA GLY A 59 -1.71 -23.15 -9.77
C GLY A 59 -0.66 -24.13 -10.30
N ILE A 60 0.62 -23.85 -10.09
CA ILE A 60 1.70 -24.85 -10.21
C ILE A 60 2.17 -25.06 -8.78
N PRO A 61 1.81 -26.17 -8.09
CA PRO A 61 2.15 -26.38 -6.69
C PRO A 61 3.67 -26.32 -6.53
N GLN A 62 4.17 -25.14 -6.17
CA GLN A 62 5.59 -24.94 -5.90
C GLN A 62 5.86 -25.45 -4.49
N ILE A 63 7.11 -25.81 -4.20
CA ILE A 63 7.58 -26.26 -2.87
C ILE A 63 7.13 -25.31 -1.73
N GLN A 64 6.91 -24.03 -2.04
CA GLN A 64 6.50 -22.99 -1.09
C GLN A 64 4.99 -23.04 -0.73
N CYS A 65 4.16 -23.65 -1.56
CA CYS A 65 2.69 -23.71 -1.40
C CYS A 65 2.16 -25.15 -1.37
N GLU A 66 3.05 -26.13 -1.30
CA GLU A 66 2.71 -27.55 -1.18
C GLU A 66 3.14 -28.10 0.18
N ASP A 67 2.54 -29.21 0.58
CA ASP A 67 2.98 -30.09 1.66
C ASP A 67 2.94 -31.53 1.14
N GLY A 68 4.07 -32.21 1.14
CA GLY A 68 4.18 -33.59 0.62
C GLY A 68 3.78 -33.77 -0.85
N GLY A 69 3.93 -32.75 -1.70
CA GLY A 69 3.56 -32.78 -3.12
C GLY A 69 2.09 -32.49 -3.42
N ALA A 70 1.30 -32.13 -2.40
CA ALA A 70 -0.08 -31.68 -2.53
C ALA A 70 -0.20 -30.22 -2.09
N TYR A 71 -1.16 -29.49 -2.67
CA TYR A 71 -1.43 -28.10 -2.28
C TYR A 71 -1.77 -27.96 -0.79
N SER A 72 -1.18 -26.97 -0.13
CA SER A 72 -1.49 -26.57 1.25
C SER A 72 -1.87 -25.08 1.28
N SER A 73 -3.08 -24.80 1.76
CA SER A 73 -3.54 -23.41 1.95
C SER A 73 -2.75 -22.68 3.02
N GLU A 74 -2.31 -23.38 4.07
CA GLU A 74 -1.47 -22.82 5.13
C GLU A 74 -0.12 -22.35 4.58
N ASN A 75 0.54 -23.18 3.78
CA ASN A 75 1.82 -22.84 3.16
C ASN A 75 1.66 -21.71 2.13
N ALA A 76 0.56 -21.71 1.36
CA ALA A 76 0.26 -20.62 0.43
C ALA A 76 0.01 -19.27 1.12
N ILE A 77 -0.66 -19.27 2.28
CA ILE A 77 -0.83 -18.06 3.11
C ILE A 77 0.52 -17.62 3.67
N ALA A 78 1.34 -18.56 4.17
CA ALA A 78 2.68 -18.26 4.68
C ALA A 78 3.58 -17.64 3.60
N PHE A 79 3.51 -18.18 2.37
CA PHE A 79 4.20 -17.63 1.20
C PHE A 79 3.72 -16.22 0.84
N ALA A 80 2.41 -15.98 0.80
CA ALA A 80 1.85 -14.66 0.53
C ALA A 80 2.34 -13.62 1.56
N LYS A 81 2.35 -14.00 2.85
CA LYS A 81 2.85 -13.15 3.95
C LYS A 81 4.35 -12.87 3.81
N SER A 82 5.17 -13.89 3.52
CA SER A 82 6.62 -13.70 3.39
C SER A 82 6.97 -12.83 2.18
N LYS A 83 6.25 -13.01 1.07
CA LYS A 83 6.38 -12.19 -0.13
C LYS A 83 5.99 -10.73 0.12
N ALA A 84 4.85 -10.50 0.79
CA ALA A 84 4.42 -9.15 1.18
C ALA A 84 5.38 -8.49 2.17
N ALA A 85 5.92 -9.26 3.13
CA ALA A 85 6.90 -8.77 4.08
C ALA A 85 8.19 -8.30 3.39
N GLY A 86 8.59 -8.94 2.28
CA GLY A 86 9.69 -8.47 1.42
C GLY A 86 9.46 -7.09 0.80
N TRP A 87 8.19 -6.67 0.67
CA TRP A 87 7.78 -5.33 0.24
C TRP A 87 7.51 -4.36 1.39
N LEU A 88 7.85 -4.76 2.63
CA LEU A 88 7.55 -4.04 3.87
C LEU A 88 6.04 -3.96 4.19
N ILE A 89 5.24 -4.89 3.68
CA ILE A 89 3.80 -5.01 3.97
C ILE A 89 3.57 -6.19 4.92
N GLN A 90 2.93 -5.92 6.05
CA GLN A 90 2.50 -6.95 6.98
C GLN A 90 1.03 -7.29 6.69
N LEU A 91 0.77 -8.55 6.33
CA LEU A 91 -0.57 -9.05 6.05
C LEU A 91 -1.09 -9.88 7.22
N ASP A 92 -2.35 -9.62 7.60
CA ASP A 92 -3.11 -10.51 8.45
C ASP A 92 -3.56 -11.74 7.63
N PRO A 93 -3.45 -12.98 8.15
CA PRO A 93 -3.94 -14.17 7.45
C PRO A 93 -5.40 -14.08 7.00
N THR A 94 -6.26 -13.39 7.76
CA THR A 94 -7.68 -13.22 7.44
C THR A 94 -7.94 -12.33 6.24
N ALA A 95 -6.96 -11.49 5.87
CA ALA A 95 -7.06 -10.60 4.72
C ALA A 95 -6.65 -11.29 3.40
N ILE A 96 -6.20 -12.55 3.47
CA ILE A 96 -5.81 -13.36 2.32
C ILE A 96 -6.90 -14.41 2.07
N THR A 97 -7.47 -14.36 0.87
CA THR A 97 -8.47 -15.34 0.41
C THR A 97 -7.94 -16.08 -0.80
N LEU A 98 -7.94 -17.41 -0.71
CA LEU A 98 -7.39 -18.31 -1.72
C LEU A 98 -8.50 -19.24 -2.21
N ASP A 99 -8.63 -19.39 -3.52
CA ASP A 99 -9.59 -20.30 -4.14
C ASP A 99 -8.92 -21.00 -5.33
N ARG A 100 -8.77 -22.33 -5.27
CA ARG A 100 -8.16 -23.13 -6.33
C ARG A 100 -9.15 -23.51 -7.44
N SER A 101 -10.42 -23.17 -7.28
CA SER A 101 -11.52 -23.53 -8.19
C SER A 101 -12.30 -22.31 -8.68
N ALA A 102 -11.70 -21.13 -8.56
CA ALA A 102 -12.37 -19.87 -8.85
C ALA A 102 -12.72 -19.74 -10.34
N SER A 103 -13.77 -18.97 -10.60
CA SER A 103 -14.01 -18.41 -11.93
C SER A 103 -13.24 -17.10 -12.11
N CYS A 104 -12.42 -17.05 -13.15
CA CYS A 104 -11.60 -15.89 -13.50
C CYS A 104 -11.85 -15.53 -14.96
N ASN A 105 -12.42 -14.35 -15.21
CA ASN A 105 -12.73 -13.86 -16.56
C ASN A 105 -13.56 -14.88 -17.41
N GLY A 106 -14.48 -15.60 -16.77
CA GLY A 106 -15.33 -16.60 -17.44
C GLY A 106 -14.69 -17.98 -17.61
N LEU A 107 -13.47 -18.21 -17.12
CA LEU A 107 -12.81 -19.51 -17.08
C LEU A 107 -12.94 -20.10 -15.67
N GLU A 108 -13.40 -21.34 -15.56
CA GLU A 108 -13.53 -22.06 -14.28
C GLU A 108 -12.29 -22.91 -13.97
N GLY A 109 -12.11 -23.25 -12.69
CA GLY A 109 -11.03 -24.12 -12.26
C GLY A 109 -9.65 -23.45 -12.27
N LEU A 110 -9.59 -22.14 -12.04
CA LEU A 110 -8.34 -21.39 -11.88
C LEU A 110 -8.02 -21.16 -10.41
N SER A 111 -6.73 -21.01 -10.12
CA SER A 111 -6.25 -20.52 -8.83
C SER A 111 -6.39 -19.01 -8.76
N LYS A 112 -7.18 -18.50 -7.82
CA LYS A 112 -7.35 -17.09 -7.50
C LYS A 112 -6.79 -16.78 -6.12
N ALA A 113 -5.91 -15.79 -6.07
CA ALA A 113 -5.47 -15.18 -4.81
C ALA A 113 -6.04 -13.76 -4.74
N ARG A 114 -6.70 -13.44 -3.62
CA ARG A 114 -7.17 -12.10 -3.31
C ARG A 114 -6.61 -11.67 -1.96
N ILE A 115 -6.05 -10.46 -1.94
CA ILE A 115 -5.44 -9.85 -0.77
C ILE A 115 -6.12 -8.51 -0.54
N GLU A 116 -6.62 -8.32 0.67
CA GLU A 116 -7.13 -7.03 1.14
C GLU A 116 -6.12 -6.41 2.10
N TYR A 117 -5.97 -5.08 2.05
CA TYR A 117 -5.02 -4.38 2.91
C TYR A 117 -5.54 -2.98 3.23
N GLU A 118 -5.51 -2.63 4.51
CA GLU A 118 -5.86 -1.29 4.96
C GLU A 118 -4.61 -0.42 5.02
N PHE A 119 -4.53 0.58 4.14
CA PHE A 119 -3.41 1.50 4.06
C PHE A 119 -3.49 2.55 5.17
N THR A 120 -2.56 2.48 6.13
CA THR A 120 -2.46 3.47 7.21
C THR A 120 -1.77 4.74 6.73
N THR A 121 -2.51 5.85 6.81
CA THR A 121 -2.08 7.19 6.41
C THR A 121 -2.24 8.19 7.55
N VAL A 122 -1.42 9.23 7.54
CA VAL A 122 -1.52 10.38 8.46
C VAL A 122 -2.46 11.48 7.94
N VAL A 123 -2.95 11.37 6.70
CA VAL A 123 -3.85 12.33 6.04
C VAL A 123 -5.08 11.63 5.41
N PRO A 124 -5.87 10.88 6.22
CA PRO A 124 -6.94 10.04 5.69
C PRO A 124 -8.00 10.80 4.89
N ASN A 125 -8.38 12.01 5.34
CA ASN A 125 -9.38 12.82 4.63
C ASN A 125 -8.88 13.28 3.25
N LEU A 126 -7.58 13.62 3.14
CA LEU A 126 -6.98 14.04 1.89
C LEU A 126 -6.90 12.86 0.90
N LEU A 127 -6.40 11.71 1.36
CA LEU A 127 -6.31 10.51 0.50
C LEU A 127 -7.67 9.97 0.10
N THR A 128 -8.66 9.95 1.00
CA THR A 128 -10.01 9.49 0.67
C THR A 128 -10.64 10.37 -0.40
N SER A 129 -10.44 11.70 -0.32
CA SER A 129 -10.93 12.64 -1.34
C SER A 129 -10.23 12.53 -2.70
N LEU A 130 -8.96 12.10 -2.75
CA LEU A 130 -8.16 12.07 -3.98
C LEU A 130 -8.10 10.68 -4.63
N ALA A 131 -8.01 9.62 -3.82
CA ALA A 131 -7.72 8.25 -4.25
C ALA A 131 -8.88 7.27 -3.97
N GLY A 132 -10.00 7.74 -3.44
CA GLY A 132 -11.21 6.91 -3.26
C GLY A 132 -11.22 6.00 -2.02
N GLY A 133 -10.22 6.10 -1.14
CA GLY A 133 -10.18 5.40 0.15
C GLY A 133 -8.80 4.84 0.49
N THR A 134 -8.71 4.16 1.63
CA THR A 134 -7.50 3.50 2.14
C THR A 134 -7.55 1.98 2.02
N GLN A 135 -8.68 1.41 1.59
CA GLN A 135 -8.81 -0.03 1.39
C GLN A 135 -8.25 -0.42 0.02
N LEU A 136 -7.12 -1.11 0.03
CA LEU A 136 -6.48 -1.65 -1.16
C LEU A 136 -6.91 -3.10 -1.35
N LYS A 137 -7.23 -3.45 -2.60
CA LYS A 137 -7.60 -4.81 -2.99
C LYS A 137 -6.77 -5.21 -4.19
N ALA A 138 -6.09 -6.35 -4.09
CA ALA A 138 -5.38 -6.96 -5.19
C ALA A 138 -5.91 -8.37 -5.41
N GLU A 139 -6.21 -8.71 -6.65
CA GLU A 139 -6.54 -10.06 -7.04
C GLU A 139 -5.77 -10.48 -8.28
N ALA A 140 -5.42 -11.77 -8.34
CA ALA A 140 -4.76 -12.37 -9.48
C ALA A 140 -5.25 -13.81 -9.67
N CYS A 141 -5.23 -14.25 -10.91
CA CYS A 141 -5.63 -15.59 -11.30
C CYS A 141 -4.48 -16.29 -12.05
N TYR A 142 -4.39 -17.61 -11.88
CA TYR A 142 -3.43 -18.44 -12.57
C TYR A 142 -4.06 -19.80 -12.93
N THR A 143 -3.60 -20.40 -14.03
CA THR A 143 -4.07 -21.71 -14.49
C THR A 143 -3.60 -22.82 -13.55
N ASN A 144 -4.46 -23.78 -13.24
CA ASN A 144 -4.06 -24.97 -12.53
C ASN A 144 -3.43 -25.99 -13.48
N TYR A 145 -2.37 -26.65 -13.03
CA TYR A 145 -1.78 -27.83 -13.67
C TYR A 145 -2.02 -29.07 -12.81
#